data_AF-A0A5J4UDT4-F1
#
_entry.id   AF-A0A5J4UDT4-F1
#
_cell.length_a   1.000
_cell.length_b   1.000
_cell.length_c   1.000
_cell.angle_alpha   90.00
_cell.angle_beta   90.00
_cell.angle_gamma   90.00
#
_symmetry.space_group_name_H-M   'P 1'
#
loop_
_entity.id
_entity.type
_entity.pdbx_description
1 polymer ?
#
loop_
_entity_poly.entity_id
_entity_poly.type
_entity_poly.pdbx_seq_one_letter_code
_entity_poly.pdbx_strand_id
1 'polypeptide(L)'
;MQTEQEIQDAAKSIVSFTDSYVQNKQRKQKEQSESESTPSLAQVTSSLESLLRQIEMNNSSKQVIQIPKLLQSLITLSRYKVETHFSQVLDRQRLQVRHCSRDCLNQIQVFGDEQVQTDLVNNGYGRIMSITFSTAGGVGEEQNQMIINGLNLISWFLRVLYEGRNDQWYLSFQPLPLLARRTEEQIEEEGANEEIDTQMKNIGLKDRIKMNANYAKAAMLNHFINKR
;
A
#
# COMPACT_ATOMS: atom_id res chain seq x y z
N MET A 1 -1.90 -15.04 23.20
CA MET A 1 -0.51 -15.04 23.69
C MET A 1 0.50 -15.36 22.59
N GLN A 2 0.38 -16.49 21.88
CA GLN A 2 1.31 -16.83 20.78
C GLN A 2 1.22 -15.86 19.58
N THR A 3 0.00 -15.57 19.10
CA THR A 3 -0.28 -14.61 18.01
C THR A 3 0.27 -13.21 18.27
N GLU A 4 0.10 -12.70 19.50
CA GLU A 4 0.54 -11.34 19.87
C GLU A 4 2.07 -11.25 19.86
N GLN A 5 2.75 -12.27 20.37
CA GLN A 5 4.21 -12.37 20.32
C GLN A 5 4.72 -12.43 18.87
N GLU A 6 4.07 -13.22 18.01
CA GLU A 6 4.42 -13.33 16.59
C GLU A 6 4.27 -12.00 15.85
N ILE A 7 3.20 -11.23 16.12
CA ILE A 7 3.02 -9.88 15.57
C ILE A 7 4.14 -8.95 16.06
N GLN A 8 4.46 -8.98 17.35
CA GLN A 8 5.50 -8.13 17.94
C GLN A 8 6.89 -8.42 17.37
N ASP A 9 7.22 -9.70 17.18
CA ASP A 9 8.53 -10.10 16.65
C ASP A 9 8.68 -9.75 15.17
N ALA A 10 7.63 -9.98 14.37
CA ALA A 10 7.58 -9.52 12.99
C ALA A 10 7.71 -7.98 12.89
N ALA A 11 6.96 -7.25 13.72
CA ALA A 11 7.00 -5.80 13.73
C ALA A 11 8.37 -5.24 14.11
N LYS A 12 9.02 -5.80 15.15
CA LYS A 12 10.38 -5.39 15.55
C LYS A 12 11.39 -5.60 14.42
N SER A 13 11.32 -6.73 13.72
CA SER A 13 12.17 -7.03 12.56
C SER A 13 11.98 -6.00 11.45
N ILE A 14 10.73 -5.70 11.08
CA ILE A 14 10.37 -4.72 10.04
C ILE A 14 10.84 -3.30 10.41
N VAL A 15 10.57 -2.86 11.64
CA VAL A 15 10.96 -1.52 12.12
C VAL A 15 12.48 -1.39 12.17
N SER A 16 13.18 -2.39 12.70
CA SER A 16 14.65 -2.38 12.76
C SER A 16 15.30 -2.31 11.37
N PHE A 17 14.81 -3.12 10.43
CA PHE A 17 15.26 -3.08 9.03
C PHE A 17 15.04 -1.69 8.43
N THR A 18 13.86 -1.11 8.65
CA THR A 18 13.49 0.20 8.08
C THR A 18 14.30 1.35 8.69
N ASP A 19 14.48 1.37 10.01
CA ASP A 19 15.31 2.37 10.70
C ASP A 19 16.76 2.31 10.18
N SER A 20 17.33 1.11 10.00
CA SER A 20 18.65 0.92 9.39
C SER A 20 18.71 1.49 7.96
N TYR A 21 17.71 1.19 7.13
CA TYR A 21 17.61 1.73 5.78
C TYR A 21 17.55 3.27 5.75
N VAL A 22 16.70 3.88 6.58
CA VAL A 22 16.52 5.34 6.64
C VAL A 22 17.80 6.02 7.13
N GLN A 23 18.44 5.48 8.18
CA GLN A 23 19.72 6.00 8.67
C GLN A 23 20.82 5.92 7.61
N ASN A 24 20.90 4.81 6.88
CA ASN A 24 21.87 4.65 5.80
C ASN A 24 21.62 5.61 4.63
N LYS A 25 20.35 5.91 4.31
CA LYS A 25 20.01 6.91 3.30
C LYS A 25 20.44 8.32 3.72
N GLN A 26 20.31 8.67 5.01
CA GLN A 26 20.75 9.96 5.55
C GLN A 26 22.29 10.10 5.60
N ARG A 27 23.00 9.03 5.98
CA ARG A 27 24.48 9.03 6.04
C ARG A 27 25.15 9.11 4.67
N LYS A 28 24.50 8.63 3.61
CA LYS A 28 25.02 8.58 2.23
C LYS A 28 25.06 9.91 1.47
N GLN A 29 24.81 11.04 2.13
CA GLN A 29 25.36 12.31 1.63
C GLN A 29 26.88 12.44 1.86
N LYS A 30 27.56 11.50 2.56
CA LYS A 30 29.00 11.58 2.82
C LYS A 30 29.89 10.40 2.47
N GLU A 31 29.42 9.17 2.26
CA GLU A 31 30.32 8.07 1.84
C GLU A 31 29.58 6.84 1.30
N GLN A 32 30.24 6.14 0.37
CA GLN A 32 29.71 5.08 -0.48
C GLN A 32 30.05 3.70 0.11
N SER A 33 29.15 3.07 0.87
CA SER A 33 29.11 1.61 0.99
C SER A 33 27.71 1.10 1.32
N GLU A 34 27.22 0.16 0.52
CA GLU A 34 26.01 -0.62 0.76
C GLU A 34 26.41 -2.05 1.11
N SER A 35 26.25 -2.47 2.36
CA SER A 35 26.15 -3.90 2.67
C SER A 35 24.67 -4.30 2.71
N GLU A 36 23.96 -4.12 1.60
CA GLU A 36 22.66 -4.77 1.42
C GLU A 36 22.93 -6.24 1.09
N SER A 37 22.45 -7.15 1.93
CA SER A 37 22.68 -8.58 1.75
C SER A 37 21.36 -9.29 1.44
N THR A 38 21.39 -10.21 0.47
CA THR A 38 20.27 -11.11 0.12
C THR A 38 19.61 -11.77 1.35
N PRO A 39 20.34 -12.18 2.42
CA PRO A 39 19.73 -12.69 3.65
C PRO A 39 18.89 -11.65 4.40
N SER A 40 19.32 -10.39 4.48
CA SER A 40 18.58 -9.34 5.19
C SER A 40 17.23 -9.03 4.52
N LEU A 41 17.18 -9.04 3.18
CA LEU A 41 15.94 -8.87 2.42
C LEU A 41 14.98 -10.05 2.58
N ALA A 42 15.51 -11.28 2.59
CA ALA A 42 14.71 -12.47 2.82
C ALA A 42 14.09 -12.48 4.23
N GLN A 43 14.85 -12.05 5.24
CA GLN A 43 14.37 -11.96 6.63
C GLN A 43 13.24 -10.94 6.80
N VAL A 44 13.39 -9.72 6.28
CA VAL A 44 12.32 -8.72 6.37
C VAL A 44 11.09 -9.15 5.57
N THR A 45 11.29 -9.80 4.42
CA THR A 45 10.18 -10.34 3.62
C THR A 45 9.41 -11.40 4.39
N SER A 46 10.10 -12.36 5.01
CA SER A 46 9.45 -13.38 5.85
C SER A 46 8.69 -12.75 7.03
N SER A 47 9.23 -11.66 7.60
CA SER A 47 8.57 -10.91 8.67
C SER A 47 7.29 -10.22 8.17
N LEU A 48 7.32 -9.61 6.97
CA LEU A 48 6.15 -9.01 6.34
C LEU A 48 5.07 -10.05 6.02
N GLU A 49 5.45 -11.20 5.45
CA GLU A 49 4.52 -12.29 5.16
C GLU A 49 3.91 -12.87 6.45
N SER A 50 4.70 -12.97 7.52
CA SER A 50 4.18 -13.36 8.84
C SER A 50 3.15 -12.36 9.35
N LEU A 51 3.49 -11.06 9.34
CA LEU A 51 2.57 -10.00 9.75
C LEU A 51 1.27 -10.02 8.94
N LEU A 52 1.36 -10.17 7.61
CA LEU A 52 0.21 -10.27 6.72
C LEU A 52 -0.75 -11.38 7.15
N ARG A 53 -0.23 -12.60 7.35
CA ARG A 53 -1.04 -13.74 7.82
C ARG A 53 -1.71 -13.46 9.16
N GLN A 54 -1.01 -12.79 10.09
CA GLN A 54 -1.58 -12.47 11.40
C GLN A 54 -2.68 -11.41 11.33
N ILE A 55 -2.59 -10.48 10.38
CA ILE A 55 -3.66 -9.50 10.13
C ILE A 55 -4.91 -10.23 9.61
N GLU A 56 -4.74 -11.07 8.58
CA GLU A 56 -5.83 -11.80 7.93
C GLU A 56 -6.54 -12.80 8.85
N MET A 57 -5.78 -13.57 9.64
CA MET A 57 -6.36 -14.62 10.49
C MET A 57 -7.08 -14.08 11.72
N ASN A 58 -6.67 -12.91 12.24
CA ASN A 58 -7.10 -12.44 13.56
C ASN A 58 -7.77 -11.06 13.54
N ASN A 59 -7.97 -10.47 12.36
CA ASN A 59 -8.46 -9.09 12.20
C ASN A 59 -7.66 -8.10 13.09
N SER A 60 -6.35 -8.31 13.18
CA SER A 60 -5.48 -7.67 14.18
C SER A 60 -5.03 -6.25 13.81
N SER A 61 -5.62 -5.62 12.80
CA SER A 61 -5.23 -4.31 12.27
C SER A 61 -5.10 -3.23 13.33
N LYS A 62 -6.00 -3.23 14.33
CA LYS A 62 -5.96 -2.28 15.46
C LYS A 62 -4.75 -2.50 16.37
N GLN A 63 -4.33 -3.75 16.59
CA GLN A 63 -3.12 -4.03 17.37
C GLN A 63 -1.88 -3.63 16.56
N VAL A 64 -1.87 -3.95 15.26
CA VAL A 64 -0.76 -3.63 14.36
C VAL A 64 -0.53 -2.12 14.25
N ILE A 65 -1.59 -1.31 14.14
CA ILE A 65 -1.45 0.15 14.04
C ILE A 65 -0.91 0.80 15.33
N GLN A 66 -1.16 0.17 16.49
CA GLN A 66 -0.70 0.66 17.79
C GLN A 66 0.80 0.38 18.00
N ILE A 67 1.42 -0.47 17.19
CA ILE A 67 2.84 -0.77 17.31
C ILE A 67 3.63 0.45 16.81
N PRO A 68 4.47 1.07 17.67
CA PRO A 68 5.19 2.28 17.31
C PRO A 68 6.00 2.12 16.02
N LYS A 69 5.93 3.13 15.15
CA LYS A 69 6.63 3.22 13.85
C LYS A 69 6.30 2.14 12.81
N LEU A 70 5.48 1.13 13.13
CA LEU A 70 5.23 0.04 12.19
C LEU A 70 4.53 0.53 10.92
N LEU A 71 3.49 1.35 11.06
CA LEU A 71 2.79 1.96 9.92
C LEU A 71 3.76 2.74 9.02
N GLN A 72 4.54 3.64 9.60
CA GLN A 72 5.54 4.43 8.88
C GLN A 72 6.58 3.54 8.19
N SER A 73 6.93 2.42 8.83
CA SER A 73 7.88 1.45 8.27
C SER A 73 7.31 0.76 7.04
N LEU A 74 6.07 0.26 7.11
CA LEU A 74 5.36 -0.34 5.98
C LEU A 74 5.23 0.65 4.80
N ILE A 75 4.88 1.90 5.09
CA ILE A 75 4.78 2.97 4.07
C ILE A 75 6.16 3.22 3.43
N THR A 76 7.22 3.28 4.22
CA THR A 76 8.58 3.46 3.71
C THR A 76 9.01 2.27 2.84
N LEU A 77 8.75 1.04 3.28
CA LEU A 77 9.12 -0.17 2.56
C LEU A 77 8.28 -0.40 1.30
N SER A 78 7.05 0.12 1.24
CA SER A 78 6.23 0.08 0.02
C SER A 78 6.87 0.83 -1.16
N ARG A 79 7.79 1.76 -0.89
CA ARG A 79 8.59 2.53 -1.86
C ARG A 79 10.08 2.13 -1.82
N TYR A 80 10.42 0.99 -1.22
CA TYR A 80 11.81 0.57 -1.05
C TYR A 80 12.54 0.48 -2.40
N LYS A 81 13.52 1.37 -2.59
CA LYS A 81 14.48 1.35 -3.71
C LYS A 81 13.82 1.17 -5.10
N VAL A 82 12.71 1.89 -5.35
CA VAL A 82 11.94 1.78 -6.62
C VAL A 82 12.78 2.13 -7.86
N GLU A 83 13.73 3.05 -7.75
CA GLU A 83 14.49 3.60 -8.91
C GLU A 83 15.89 3.01 -9.10
N THR A 84 16.31 2.03 -8.28
CA THR A 84 17.68 1.50 -8.33
C THR A 84 17.69 0.08 -8.86
N HIS A 85 18.18 -0.10 -10.09
CA HIS A 85 18.47 -1.42 -10.67
C HIS A 85 19.89 -1.84 -10.31
N PHE A 86 20.07 -3.03 -9.73
CA PHE A 86 21.39 -3.50 -9.31
C PHE A 86 21.69 -4.90 -9.84
N SER A 87 20.83 -5.88 -9.51
CA SER A 87 20.93 -7.25 -10.03
C SER A 87 19.56 -7.92 -10.01
N GLN A 88 19.31 -8.88 -10.92
CA GLN A 88 18.00 -9.53 -11.04
C GLN A 88 17.50 -10.17 -9.74
N VAL A 89 18.39 -10.80 -8.96
CA VAL A 89 18.02 -11.43 -7.68
C VAL A 89 17.65 -10.40 -6.62
N LEU A 90 18.46 -9.35 -6.47
CA LEU A 90 18.19 -8.29 -5.50
C LEU A 90 16.95 -7.47 -5.90
N ASP A 91 16.77 -7.22 -7.19
CA ASP A 91 15.62 -6.48 -7.71
C ASP A 91 14.32 -7.26 -7.50
N ARG A 92 14.35 -8.59 -7.63
CA ARG A 92 13.22 -9.47 -7.28
C ARG A 92 12.90 -9.43 -5.78
N GLN A 93 13.90 -9.51 -4.91
CA GLN A 93 13.67 -9.43 -3.47
C GLN A 93 13.17 -8.04 -3.05
N ARG A 94 13.70 -6.97 -3.63
CA ARG A 94 13.22 -5.59 -3.42
C ARG A 94 11.77 -5.45 -3.84
N LEU A 95 11.39 -6.02 -4.98
CA LEU A 95 10.00 -6.05 -5.43
C LEU A 95 9.12 -6.78 -4.43
N GLN A 96 9.56 -7.93 -3.90
CA GLN A 96 8.81 -8.69 -2.90
C GLN A 96 8.63 -7.91 -1.59
N VAL A 97 9.67 -7.21 -1.10
CA VAL A 97 9.55 -6.31 0.06
C VAL A 97 8.48 -5.26 -0.17
N ARG A 98 8.48 -4.60 -1.34
CA ARG A 98 7.45 -3.61 -1.68
C ARG A 98 6.06 -4.23 -1.72
N HIS A 99 5.93 -5.38 -2.37
CA HIS A 99 4.67 -6.10 -2.53
C HIS A 99 4.07 -6.48 -1.18
N CYS A 100 4.80 -7.22 -0.35
CA CYS A 100 4.32 -7.65 0.96
C CYS A 100 4.01 -6.47 1.88
N SER A 101 4.77 -5.37 1.79
CA SER A 101 4.48 -4.15 2.55
C SER A 101 3.16 -3.51 2.14
N ARG A 102 2.87 -3.46 0.82
CA ARG A 102 1.59 -2.95 0.29
C ARG A 102 0.43 -3.85 0.70
N ASP A 103 0.60 -5.17 0.64
CA ASP A 103 -0.42 -6.12 1.09
C ASP A 103 -0.74 -5.96 2.57
N CYS A 104 0.28 -5.79 3.42
CA CYS A 104 0.07 -5.49 4.84
C CYS A 104 -0.76 -4.22 5.02
N LEU A 105 -0.43 -3.13 4.31
CA LEU A 105 -1.18 -1.87 4.37
C LEU A 105 -2.62 -2.04 3.90
N ASN A 106 -2.84 -2.81 2.83
CA ASN A 106 -4.17 -3.11 2.30
C ASN A 106 -5.01 -3.87 3.33
N GLN A 107 -4.46 -4.90 3.98
CA GLN A 107 -5.20 -5.63 5.01
C GLN A 107 -5.46 -4.78 6.27
N ILE A 108 -4.49 -3.95 6.66
CA ILE A 108 -4.69 -2.97 7.74
C ILE A 108 -5.89 -2.06 7.41
N GLN A 109 -5.95 -1.55 6.19
CA GLN A 109 -7.04 -0.70 5.71
C GLN A 109 -8.38 -1.45 5.66
N VAL A 110 -8.42 -2.66 5.10
CA VAL A 110 -9.62 -3.47 4.95
C VAL A 110 -10.26 -3.80 6.30
N PHE A 111 -9.46 -4.19 7.30
CA PHE A 111 -10.00 -4.54 8.62
C PHE A 111 -9.98 -3.39 9.64
N GLY A 112 -9.45 -2.22 9.28
CA GLY A 112 -9.26 -1.09 10.19
C GLY A 112 -10.53 -0.29 10.47
N ASP A 113 -10.76 0.13 11.72
CA ASP A 113 -11.84 1.06 12.08
C ASP A 113 -11.56 2.50 11.60
N GLU A 114 -12.45 3.44 11.94
CA GLU A 114 -12.33 4.87 11.60
C GLU A 114 -10.95 5.46 11.95
N GLN A 115 -10.39 5.09 13.11
CA GLN A 115 -9.08 5.58 13.53
C GLN A 115 -7.98 5.06 12.60
N VAL A 116 -8.03 3.77 12.25
CA VAL A 116 -7.06 3.18 11.30
C VAL A 116 -7.14 3.86 9.93
N GLN A 117 -8.34 4.14 9.42
CA GLN A 117 -8.50 4.87 8.15
C GLN A 117 -7.85 6.26 8.24
N THR A 118 -8.09 6.97 9.35
CA THR A 118 -7.51 8.30 9.62
C THR A 118 -5.99 8.25 9.64
N ASP A 119 -5.40 7.29 10.36
CA ASP A 119 -3.96 7.14 10.47
C ASP A 119 -3.31 6.82 9.11
N LEU A 120 -3.93 5.95 8.30
CA LEU A 120 -3.47 5.64 6.95
C LEU A 120 -3.45 6.88 6.06
N VAL A 121 -4.56 7.61 5.98
CA VAL A 121 -4.68 8.80 5.13
C VAL A 121 -3.70 9.88 5.59
N ASN A 122 -3.55 10.10 6.90
CA ASN A 122 -2.61 11.08 7.44
C ASN A 122 -1.13 10.74 7.13
N ASN A 123 -0.81 9.46 6.93
CA ASN A 123 0.53 9.02 6.57
C ASN A 123 0.74 8.85 5.06
N GLY A 124 -0.20 9.31 4.23
CA GLY A 124 -0.03 9.33 2.77
C GLY A 124 -0.40 8.01 2.08
N TYR A 125 -1.30 7.21 2.65
CA TYR A 125 -1.71 5.94 2.05
C TYR A 125 -2.27 6.11 0.62
N GLY A 126 -2.98 7.19 0.29
CA GLY A 126 -3.44 7.48 -1.07
C GLY A 126 -2.29 7.57 -2.09
N ARG A 127 -1.14 8.10 -1.67
CA ARG A 127 0.09 8.12 -2.48
C ARG A 127 0.63 6.72 -2.72
N ILE A 128 0.57 5.85 -1.70
CA ILE A 128 1.02 4.45 -1.83
C ILE A 128 0.12 3.67 -2.79
N MET A 129 -1.21 3.86 -2.69
CA MET A 129 -2.16 3.23 -3.60
C MET A 129 -1.90 3.60 -5.06
N SER A 130 -1.61 4.88 -5.32
CA SER A 130 -1.29 5.40 -6.64
C SER A 130 -0.17 4.64 -7.35
N ILE A 131 0.87 4.27 -6.59
CA ILE A 131 2.03 3.54 -7.11
C ILE A 131 1.67 2.10 -7.51
N THR A 132 0.63 1.50 -6.92
CA THR A 132 0.29 0.09 -7.15
C THR A 132 -0.23 -0.20 -8.56
N PHE A 133 -0.88 0.78 -9.19
CA PHE A 133 -1.44 0.65 -10.55
C PHE A 133 -0.72 1.50 -11.60
N SER A 134 0.33 2.24 -11.20
CA SER A 134 1.17 3.01 -12.12
C SER A 134 2.02 2.07 -13.00
N THR A 135 2.15 2.40 -14.28
CA THR A 135 2.78 1.50 -15.28
C THR A 135 4.29 1.62 -15.42
N ALA A 136 4.95 2.46 -14.62
CA ALA A 136 6.35 2.86 -14.78
C ALA A 136 7.43 1.76 -14.62
N GLY A 137 7.16 0.46 -14.82
CA GLY A 137 8.15 -0.59 -14.53
C GLY A 137 8.02 -1.99 -15.17
N GLY A 138 7.12 -2.28 -16.12
CA GLY A 138 7.14 -3.61 -16.75
C GLY A 138 5.96 -3.99 -17.65
N VAL A 139 6.08 -5.15 -18.30
CA VAL A 139 5.08 -5.74 -19.22
C VAL A 139 4.85 -7.20 -18.83
N GLY A 140 3.60 -7.63 -18.61
CA GLY A 140 3.27 -9.03 -18.30
C GLY A 140 1.89 -9.22 -17.66
N GLU A 141 1.45 -10.48 -17.53
CA GLU A 141 0.15 -10.84 -16.92
C GLU A 141 0.11 -10.58 -15.41
N GLU A 142 1.19 -10.87 -14.69
CA GLU A 142 1.30 -10.57 -13.25
C GLU A 142 1.16 -9.06 -12.99
N GLN A 143 1.76 -8.23 -13.84
CA GLN A 143 1.61 -6.77 -13.78
C GLN A 143 0.17 -6.32 -14.06
N ASN A 144 -0.52 -6.96 -15.01
CA ASN A 144 -1.93 -6.67 -15.29
C ASN A 144 -2.82 -6.97 -14.07
N GLN A 145 -2.57 -8.08 -13.37
CA GLN A 145 -3.32 -8.43 -12.17
C GLN A 145 -3.04 -7.44 -11.02
N MET A 146 -1.79 -7.01 -10.86
CA MET A 146 -1.42 -5.97 -9.89
C MET A 146 -2.12 -4.65 -10.18
N ILE A 147 -2.17 -4.22 -11.44
CA ILE A 147 -2.88 -3.02 -11.87
C ILE A 147 -4.38 -3.14 -11.57
N ILE A 148 -5.00 -4.26 -11.92
CA ILE A 148 -6.41 -4.53 -11.62
C ILE A 148 -6.67 -4.44 -10.12
N ASN A 149 -5.83 -5.08 -9.31
CA ASN A 149 -5.98 -5.07 -7.86
C ASN A 149 -5.81 -3.66 -7.30
N GLY A 150 -4.81 -2.90 -7.75
CA GLY A 150 -4.60 -1.51 -7.34
C GLY A 150 -5.80 -0.60 -7.67
N LEU A 151 -6.33 -0.69 -8.89
CA LEU A 151 -7.52 0.06 -9.33
C LEU A 151 -8.79 -0.32 -8.55
N ASN A 152 -8.95 -1.59 -8.21
CA ASN A 152 -10.07 -2.05 -7.38
C ASN A 152 -9.95 -1.54 -5.94
N LEU A 153 -8.75 -1.62 -5.36
CA LEU A 153 -8.50 -1.17 -4.00
C LEU A 153 -8.79 0.32 -3.86
N ILE A 154 -8.29 1.16 -4.77
CA ILE A 154 -8.50 2.62 -4.70
C ILE A 154 -9.97 3.00 -4.86
N SER A 155 -10.68 2.35 -5.80
CA SER A 155 -12.11 2.56 -6.02
C SER A 155 -12.92 2.17 -4.78
N TRP A 156 -12.63 0.99 -4.20
CA TRP A 156 -13.28 0.53 -2.99
C TRP A 156 -12.99 1.45 -1.80
N PHE A 157 -11.73 1.83 -1.61
CA PHE A 157 -11.30 2.68 -0.51
C PHE A 157 -12.00 4.05 -0.53
N LEU A 158 -12.00 4.73 -1.68
CA LEU A 158 -12.70 6.01 -1.82
C LEU A 158 -14.20 5.86 -1.55
N ARG A 159 -14.84 4.81 -2.10
CA ARG A 159 -16.26 4.53 -1.86
C ARG A 159 -16.57 4.38 -0.37
N VAL A 160 -15.80 3.55 0.35
CA VAL A 160 -16.05 3.36 1.80
C VAL A 160 -15.77 4.63 2.60
N LEU A 161 -14.82 5.48 2.19
CA LEU A 161 -14.64 6.79 2.83
C LEU A 161 -15.83 7.73 2.57
N TYR A 162 -16.48 7.68 1.42
CA TYR A 162 -17.62 8.55 1.12
C TYR A 162 -18.96 8.06 1.67
N GLU A 163 -19.17 6.75 1.68
CA GLU A 163 -20.45 6.12 2.03
C GLU A 163 -20.44 5.51 3.44
N GLY A 164 -19.27 5.45 4.08
CA GLY A 164 -19.06 4.66 5.28
C GLY A 164 -18.95 3.17 4.97
N ARG A 165 -18.84 2.36 6.02
CA ARG A 165 -18.82 0.90 5.91
C ARG A 165 -19.84 0.31 6.88
N ASN A 166 -20.76 -0.49 6.36
CA ASN A 166 -21.82 -1.14 7.14
C ASN A 166 -21.96 -2.63 6.80
N ASP A 167 -20.85 -3.28 6.49
CA ASP A 167 -20.80 -4.69 6.13
C ASP A 167 -20.70 -5.57 7.39
N GLN A 168 -21.32 -6.76 7.37
CA GLN A 168 -21.25 -7.70 8.50
C GLN A 168 -19.85 -8.28 8.73
N TRP A 169 -18.98 -8.22 7.71
CA TRP A 169 -17.66 -8.86 7.70
C TRP A 169 -16.52 -7.94 8.13
N TYR A 170 -16.73 -6.62 8.13
CA TYR A 170 -15.70 -5.62 8.41
C TYR A 170 -16.15 -4.65 9.50
N LEU A 171 -15.20 -3.99 10.16
CA LEU A 171 -15.54 -3.01 11.21
C LEU A 171 -16.33 -1.84 10.60
N SER A 172 -17.52 -1.57 11.12
CA SER A 172 -18.33 -0.46 10.60
C SER A 172 -17.77 0.90 10.98
N PHE A 173 -17.96 1.89 10.12
CA PHE A 173 -17.66 3.29 10.41
C PHE A 173 -18.56 4.22 9.58
N GLN A 174 -18.80 5.43 10.09
CA GLN A 174 -19.60 6.45 9.40
C GLN A 174 -18.83 7.06 8.23
N PRO A 175 -19.50 7.65 7.22
CA PRO A 175 -18.82 8.39 6.15
C PRO A 175 -17.72 9.34 6.65
N LEU A 176 -16.54 9.27 6.02
CA LEU A 176 -15.35 10.08 6.29
C LEU A 176 -14.97 10.96 5.06
N PRO A 177 -15.86 11.86 4.60
CA PRO A 177 -15.68 12.59 3.34
C PRO A 177 -14.46 13.52 3.31
N LEU A 178 -14.00 14.01 4.47
CA LEU A 178 -12.76 14.82 4.54
C LEU A 178 -11.52 13.98 4.26
N LEU A 179 -11.51 12.72 4.71
CA LEU A 179 -10.43 11.78 4.40
C LEU A 179 -10.47 11.34 2.94
N ALA A 180 -11.67 11.21 2.35
CA ALA A 180 -11.82 10.92 0.94
C ALA A 180 -11.17 12.01 0.07
N ARG A 181 -11.49 13.28 0.34
CA ARG A 181 -10.87 14.43 -0.35
C ARG A 181 -9.36 14.45 -0.20
N ARG A 182 -8.84 14.23 1.01
CA ARG A 182 -7.40 14.19 1.25
C ARG A 182 -6.72 13.04 0.49
N THR A 183 -7.40 11.91 0.37
CA THR A 183 -6.92 10.77 -0.41
C THR A 183 -6.86 11.12 -1.90
N GLU A 184 -7.89 11.77 -2.43
CA GLU A 184 -7.91 12.26 -3.82
C GLU A 184 -6.78 13.25 -4.10
N GLU A 185 -6.57 14.24 -3.22
CA GLU A 185 -5.45 15.18 -3.31
C GLU A 185 -4.10 14.44 -3.37
N GLN A 186 -3.91 13.43 -2.52
CA GLN A 186 -2.70 12.60 -2.53
C GLN A 186 -2.50 11.82 -3.83
N ILE A 187 -3.59 11.35 -4.45
CA ILE A 187 -3.55 10.62 -5.73
C ILE A 187 -3.19 11.58 -6.86
N GLU A 188 -3.78 12.78 -6.86
CA GLU A 188 -3.49 13.83 -7.83
C GLU A 188 -2.03 14.33 -7.72
N GLU A 189 -1.53 14.55 -6.50
CA GLU A 189 -0.14 14.95 -6.25
C GLU A 189 0.89 13.95 -6.79
N GLU A 190 0.56 12.66 -6.84
CA GLU A 190 1.43 11.61 -7.40
C GLU A 190 1.23 11.43 -8.92
N GLY A 191 0.39 12.24 -9.57
CA GLY A 191 0.12 12.14 -11.02
C GLY A 191 -0.61 10.86 -11.43
N ALA A 192 -1.36 10.25 -10.51
CA ALA A 192 -2.03 8.97 -10.79
C ALA A 192 -3.31 9.14 -11.64
N ASN A 193 -3.83 10.36 -11.78
CA ASN A 193 -4.97 10.64 -12.66
C ASN A 193 -4.64 10.33 -14.13
N GLU A 194 -3.43 10.71 -14.56
CA GLU A 194 -2.91 10.46 -15.91
C GLU A 194 -2.71 8.96 -16.16
N GLU A 195 -2.27 8.21 -15.13
CA GLU A 195 -2.12 6.76 -15.19
C GLU A 195 -3.49 6.07 -15.33
N ILE A 196 -4.50 6.49 -14.56
CA ILE A 196 -5.88 5.97 -14.67
C ILE A 196 -6.44 6.23 -16.08
N ASP A 197 -6.26 7.44 -16.60
CA ASP A 197 -6.71 7.82 -17.95
C ASP A 197 -6.01 7.01 -19.05
N THR A 198 -4.74 6.68 -18.83
CA THR A 198 -3.98 5.81 -19.71
C THR A 198 -4.52 4.38 -19.66
N GLN A 199 -4.85 3.85 -18.48
CA GLN A 199 -5.44 2.51 -18.35
C GLN A 199 -6.82 2.40 -18.99
N MET A 200 -7.64 3.45 -18.96
CA MET A 200 -8.94 3.50 -19.63
C MET A 200 -8.85 3.36 -21.17
N LYS A 201 -7.72 3.78 -21.75
CA LYS A 201 -7.48 3.78 -23.20
C LYS A 201 -6.71 2.55 -23.69
N ASN A 202 -6.27 1.67 -22.79
CA ASN A 202 -5.46 0.49 -23.12
C ASN A 202 -6.28 -0.53 -23.93
N ILE A 203 -5.82 -0.93 -25.12
CA ILE A 203 -6.53 -1.84 -26.06
C ILE A 203 -5.91 -3.25 -26.01
N GLY A 204 -6.73 -4.33 -25.90
CA GLY A 204 -6.29 -5.74 -25.94
C GLY A 204 -7.08 -6.68 -25.01
N LEU A 205 -6.44 -7.76 -24.49
CA LEU A 205 -6.93 -8.69 -23.43
C LEU A 205 -7.22 -8.00 -22.06
N LYS A 206 -7.40 -6.68 -22.08
CA LYS A 206 -7.37 -5.73 -20.96
C LYS A 206 -8.73 -5.11 -20.66
N ASP A 207 -9.83 -5.70 -21.14
CA ASP A 207 -11.19 -5.22 -20.87
C ASP A 207 -11.45 -5.06 -19.37
N ARG A 208 -10.89 -5.94 -18.54
CA ARG A 208 -10.94 -5.83 -17.08
C ARG A 208 -10.18 -4.62 -16.54
N ILE A 209 -8.95 -4.35 -17.02
CA ILE A 209 -8.19 -3.17 -16.60
C ILE A 209 -8.96 -1.90 -16.95
N LYS A 210 -9.46 -1.81 -18.17
CA LYS A 210 -10.25 -0.68 -18.64
C LYS A 210 -11.51 -0.48 -17.79
N MET A 211 -12.25 -1.56 -17.51
CA MET A 211 -13.43 -1.52 -16.66
C MET A 211 -13.10 -1.04 -15.23
N ASN A 212 -12.03 -1.56 -14.63
CA ASN A 212 -11.61 -1.14 -13.28
C ASN A 212 -11.08 0.29 -13.25
N ALA A 213 -10.40 0.74 -14.31
CA ALA A 213 -9.98 2.13 -14.45
C ALA A 213 -11.19 3.08 -14.54
N ASN A 214 -12.24 2.68 -15.27
CA ASN A 214 -13.51 3.41 -15.29
C ASN A 214 -14.15 3.48 -13.90
N TYR A 215 -14.15 2.37 -13.13
CA TYR A 215 -14.68 2.37 -11.76
C TYR A 215 -13.85 3.23 -10.81
N ALA A 216 -12.52 3.19 -10.90
CA ALA A 216 -11.63 4.05 -10.12
C ALA A 216 -11.89 5.52 -10.44
N LYS A 217 -11.96 5.89 -11.73
CA LYS A 217 -12.28 7.26 -12.15
C LYS A 217 -13.67 7.70 -11.70
N ALA A 218 -14.67 6.81 -11.81
CA ALA A 218 -16.01 7.10 -11.32
C ALA A 218 -16.03 7.30 -9.80
N ALA A 219 -15.32 6.48 -9.02
CA ALA A 219 -15.22 6.65 -7.57
C ALA A 219 -14.56 7.98 -7.17
N MET A 220 -13.57 8.44 -7.93
CA MET A 220 -12.95 9.76 -7.73
C MET A 220 -13.87 10.92 -8.14
N LEU A 221 -14.72 10.76 -9.16
CA LEU A 221 -15.55 11.84 -9.70
C LEU A 221 -16.97 11.92 -9.13
N ASN A 222 -17.59 10.77 -8.81
CA ASN A 222 -19.03 10.68 -8.53
C ASN A 222 -19.46 11.44 -7.27
N HIS A 223 -18.55 11.68 -6.31
CA HIS A 223 -18.90 12.37 -5.07
C HIS A 223 -18.80 13.90 -5.15
N PHE A 224 -18.27 14.46 -6.24
CA PHE A 224 -18.37 15.89 -6.54
C PHE A 224 -19.74 16.28 -7.12
N ILE A 225 -20.46 15.32 -7.71
CA ILE A 225 -21.73 15.59 -8.42
C ILE A 225 -22.94 15.55 -7.49
N ASN A 226 -22.93 14.69 -6.45
CA ASN A 226 -24.07 14.48 -5.55
C ASN A 226 -24.09 15.36 -4.29
N LYS A 227 -23.25 16.40 -4.21
CA LYS A 227 -23.24 17.38 -3.10
C LYS A 227 -23.20 18.84 -3.59
N ARG A 228 -23.99 19.17 -4.60
CA ARG A 228 -24.37 20.57 -4.90
C ARG A 228 -25.75 20.86 -4.36
#